data_AF-A0A2D6ZBF5-F1
#
_entry.id   AF-A0A2D6ZBF5-F1
#
_cell.length_a   1.000
_cell.length_b   1.000
_cell.length_c   1.000
_cell.angle_alpha   90.00
_cell.angle_beta   90.00
_cell.angle_gamma   90.00
#
_symmetry.space_group_name_H-M   'P 1'
#
loop_
_entity.id
_entity.type
_entity.pdbx_description
1 polymer ?
#
loop_
_entity_poly.entity_id
_entity_poly.type
_entity_poly.pdbx_seq_one_letter_code
_entity_poly.pdbx_strand_id
1 'polypeptide(L)'
;MVLAAPDSMFLDFDKNNDGILSHGEFFSSYDEIKEQIQNHVQLLDNDNNALPLHGIMLSLAPSNGGQSNSARNLIILGRFALEQIPGELFLQITLGTNYQKDNHFEVKVTGNGYSQTMTFSSKKIQNRLIGKIF
;
A
#
# COMPACT_ATOMS: atom_id res chain seq x y z
N MET A 1 9.42 3.86 3.98
CA MET A 1 7.99 3.84 3.63
C MET A 1 7.25 3.04 4.69
N VAL A 2 6.09 3.54 5.11
CA VAL A 2 5.10 2.78 5.88
C VAL A 2 3.77 2.93 5.16
N LEU A 3 3.11 1.82 4.85
CA LEU A 3 1.80 1.77 4.22
C LEU A 3 0.88 0.91 5.10
N ALA A 4 -0.31 1.43 5.42
CA ALA A 4 -1.34 0.66 6.08
C ALA A 4 -2.46 0.43 5.05
N ALA A 5 -2.71 -0.82 4.73
CA ALA A 5 -3.74 -1.22 3.76
C ALA A 5 -4.77 -2.10 4.47
N PRO A 6 -6.07 -1.97 4.20
CA PRO A 6 -7.06 -2.89 4.75
C PRO A 6 -6.80 -4.32 4.27
N ASP A 7 -7.03 -5.29 5.15
CA ASP A 7 -6.97 -6.74 4.88
C ASP A 7 -7.85 -7.16 3.70
N SER A 8 -8.94 -6.43 3.45
CA SER A 8 -9.81 -6.61 2.28
C SER A 8 -9.09 -6.50 0.93
N MET A 9 -7.94 -5.83 0.85
CA MET A 9 -7.12 -5.76 -0.36
C MET A 9 -6.31 -7.04 -0.63
N PHE A 10 -6.30 -7.98 0.33
CA PHE A 10 -5.54 -9.22 0.33
C PHE A 10 -6.45 -10.45 0.41
N LEU A 11 -7.73 -10.33 0.06
CA LEU A 11 -8.69 -11.45 0.04
C LEU A 11 -8.33 -12.54 -0.99
N ASP A 12 -7.47 -12.24 -1.97
CA ASP A 12 -6.92 -13.29 -2.85
C ASP A 12 -6.10 -14.34 -2.06
N PHE A 13 -5.72 -14.03 -0.81
CA PHE A 13 -5.02 -14.94 0.11
C PHE A 13 -5.89 -15.49 1.25
N ASP A 14 -7.18 -15.14 1.26
CA ASP A 14 -8.18 -15.76 2.14
C ASP A 14 -8.51 -17.16 1.59
N LYS A 15 -7.97 -18.20 2.23
CA LYS A 15 -8.03 -19.58 1.74
C LYS A 15 -9.32 -20.27 2.14
N ASN A 16 -9.90 -19.86 3.26
CA ASN A 16 -11.17 -20.40 3.74
C ASN A 16 -12.39 -19.59 3.24
N ASN A 17 -12.17 -18.45 2.58
CA ASN A 17 -13.16 -17.50 2.06
C ASN A 17 -14.11 -16.98 3.15
N ASP A 18 -13.62 -16.81 4.38
CA ASP A 18 -14.42 -16.24 5.47
C ASP A 18 -14.50 -14.70 5.45
N GLY A 19 -13.82 -14.08 4.47
CA GLY A 19 -13.77 -12.65 4.24
C GLY A 19 -12.72 -11.93 5.11
N ILE A 20 -11.87 -12.66 5.82
CA ILE A 20 -10.87 -12.12 6.74
C ILE A 20 -9.53 -12.83 6.50
N LEU A 21 -8.49 -12.05 6.28
CA LEU A 21 -7.14 -12.62 6.26
C LEU A 21 -6.71 -13.01 7.69
N SER A 22 -6.77 -14.29 8.01
CA SER A 22 -6.31 -14.79 9.32
C SER A 22 -4.79 -14.74 9.46
N HIS A 23 -4.28 -14.88 10.69
CA HIS A 23 -2.82 -14.98 10.91
C HIS A 23 -2.22 -16.19 10.20
N GLY A 24 -2.92 -17.34 10.18
CA GLY A 24 -2.44 -18.55 9.53
C GLY A 24 -2.33 -18.39 8.02
N GLU A 25 -3.34 -17.81 7.39
CA GLU A 25 -3.34 -17.52 5.96
C GLU A 25 -2.25 -16.52 5.60
N PHE A 26 -2.16 -15.42 6.36
CA PHE A 26 -1.11 -14.41 6.21
C PHE A 26 0.30 -15.02 6.26
N PHE A 27 0.62 -15.82 7.27
CA PHE A 27 1.94 -16.45 7.35
C PHE A 27 2.18 -17.46 6.22
N SER A 28 1.15 -18.21 5.83
CA SER A 28 1.25 -19.19 4.75
C SER A 28 1.43 -18.58 3.35
N SER A 29 1.01 -17.33 3.15
CA SER A 29 1.12 -16.59 1.89
C SER A 29 2.01 -15.35 2.02
N TYR A 30 2.87 -15.29 3.05
CA TYR A 30 3.69 -14.10 3.36
C TYR A 30 4.57 -13.67 2.18
N ASP A 31 5.25 -14.61 1.54
CA ASP A 31 6.13 -14.33 0.40
C ASP A 31 5.35 -13.92 -0.85
N GLU A 32 4.17 -14.50 -1.08
CA GLU A 32 3.28 -14.14 -2.18
C GLU A 32 2.72 -12.72 -2.01
N ILE A 33 2.29 -12.37 -0.78
CA ILE A 33 1.85 -11.02 -0.43
C ILE A 33 2.99 -10.02 -0.64
N LYS A 34 4.21 -10.38 -0.22
CA LYS A 34 5.40 -9.55 -0.39
C LYS A 34 5.72 -9.33 -1.87
N GLU A 35 5.65 -10.37 -2.71
CA GLU A 35 5.83 -10.26 -4.16
C GLU A 35 4.76 -9.36 -4.77
N GLN A 36 3.49 -9.52 -4.38
CA GLN A 36 2.42 -8.66 -4.85
C GLN A 36 2.67 -7.19 -4.48
N ILE A 37 3.17 -6.91 -3.28
CA ILE A 37 3.54 -5.55 -2.85
C ILE A 37 4.70 -5.02 -3.71
N GLN A 38 5.72 -5.81 -4.01
CA GLN A 38 6.84 -5.39 -4.86
C GLN A 38 6.39 -5.04 -6.28
N ASN A 39 5.43 -5.78 -6.81
CA ASN A 39 4.91 -5.57 -8.17
C ASN A 39 3.98 -4.35 -8.26
N HIS A 40 3.30 -3.99 -7.18
CA HIS A 40 2.24 -2.98 -7.21
C HIS A 40 2.53 -1.71 -6.39
N VAL A 41 3.58 -1.70 -5.58
CA VAL A 41 4.05 -0.51 -4.84
C VAL A 41 5.44 -0.16 -5.36
N GLN A 42 5.47 0.77 -6.30
CA GLN A 42 6.67 1.15 -7.04
C GLN A 42 6.98 2.62 -6.83
N LEU A 43 8.26 2.94 -6.76
CA LEU A 43 8.75 4.30 -6.87
C LEU A 43 9.48 4.40 -8.21
N LEU A 44 9.02 5.27 -9.08
CA LEU A 44 9.58 5.45 -10.41
C LEU A 44 10.46 6.71 -10.43
N ASP A 45 11.55 6.66 -11.20
CA ASP A 45 12.35 7.84 -11.54
C ASP A 45 11.75 8.61 -12.73
N ASN A 46 12.43 9.68 -13.17
CA ASN A 46 12.04 10.50 -14.31
C ASN A 46 11.95 9.75 -15.64
N ASP A 47 12.67 8.64 -15.76
CA ASP A 47 12.70 7.80 -16.96
C ASP A 47 11.69 6.64 -16.85
N ASN A 48 10.83 6.67 -15.82
CA ASN A 48 9.87 5.62 -15.45
C ASN A 48 10.50 4.27 -15.07
N ASN A 49 11.77 4.24 -14.65
CA ASN A 49 12.37 3.03 -14.13
C ASN A 49 11.93 2.80 -12.68
N ALA A 50 11.54 1.57 -12.36
CA ALA A 50 11.18 1.19 -11.00
C ALA A 50 12.42 1.05 -10.12
N LEU A 51 12.46 1.83 -9.05
CA LEU A 51 13.47 1.75 -8.02
C LEU A 51 13.21 0.55 -7.12
N PRO A 52 14.25 -0.18 -6.69
CA PRO A 52 14.07 -1.43 -5.98
C PRO A 52 13.57 -1.18 -4.54
N LEU A 53 12.49 -1.87 -4.18
CA LEU A 53 11.94 -1.90 -2.83
C LEU A 53 12.63 -3.00 -2.01
N HIS A 54 13.35 -2.60 -0.96
CA HIS A 54 14.10 -3.49 -0.08
C HIS A 54 13.57 -3.49 1.35
N GLY A 55 13.94 -4.54 2.09
CA GLY A 55 13.68 -4.65 3.52
C GLY A 55 12.20 -4.70 3.85
N ILE A 56 11.40 -5.36 3.00
CA ILE A 56 9.96 -5.42 3.20
C ILE A 56 9.63 -6.24 4.44
N MET A 57 8.92 -5.63 5.39
CA MET A 57 8.34 -6.29 6.55
C MET A 57 6.83 -6.10 6.53
N LEU A 58 6.11 -7.19 6.78
CA LEU A 58 4.66 -7.22 6.79
C LEU A 58 4.20 -7.55 8.22
N SER A 59 3.20 -6.83 8.71
CA SER A 59 2.58 -7.10 10.01
C SER A 59 1.09 -6.90 9.93
N LEU A 60 0.32 -7.87 10.42
CA LEU A 60 -1.09 -7.65 10.68
C LEU A 60 -1.25 -6.73 11.89
N ALA A 61 -1.99 -5.64 11.74
CA ALA A 61 -2.36 -4.79 12.86
C ALA A 61 -3.34 -5.55 13.77
N PRO A 62 -3.22 -5.39 15.10
CA PRO A 62 -4.17 -6.00 16.02
C PRO A 62 -5.57 -5.47 15.74
N SER A 63 -6.58 -6.36 15.75
CA SER A 63 -7.97 -5.91 15.76
C SER A 63 -8.20 -5.14 17.06
N ASN A 64 -8.58 -3.86 16.94
CA ASN A 64 -8.87 -3.00 18.08
C ASN A 64 -10.13 -3.48 18.82
N GLY A 65 -10.03 -4.56 19.60
CA GLY A 65 -10.85 -5.00 20.76
C GLY A 65 -12.38 -4.87 20.73
N GLY A 66 -13.00 -4.42 19.65
CA GLY A 66 -14.35 -3.89 19.62
C GLY A 66 -14.97 -4.20 18.26
N GLN A 67 -15.89 -5.15 18.30
CA GLN A 67 -16.72 -5.64 17.19
C GLN A 67 -15.97 -6.42 16.11
N SER A 68 -16.51 -7.60 15.84
CA SER A 68 -16.11 -8.61 14.85
C SER A 68 -15.96 -8.12 13.40
N ASN A 69 -16.20 -6.82 13.13
CA ASN A 69 -16.23 -6.21 11.80
C ASN A 69 -15.22 -5.05 11.63
N SER A 70 -14.28 -4.86 12.56
CA SER A 70 -13.21 -3.87 12.36
C SER A 70 -12.18 -4.43 11.38
N ALA A 71 -12.14 -3.86 10.16
CA ALA A 71 -11.13 -4.18 9.15
C ALA A 71 -9.72 -4.16 9.77
N ARG A 72 -8.99 -5.26 9.67
CA ARG A 72 -7.58 -5.28 10.12
C ARG A 72 -6.76 -4.62 9.04
N ASN A 73 -5.74 -3.87 9.43
CA ASN A 73 -4.81 -3.32 8.46
C ASN A 73 -3.58 -4.22 8.36
N LEU A 74 -3.14 -4.50 7.15
CA LEU A 74 -1.78 -4.96 6.89
C LEU A 74 -0.85 -3.74 6.88
N ILE A 75 0.12 -3.75 7.78
CA ILE A 75 1.20 -2.77 7.84
C ILE A 75 2.36 -3.29 7.00
N ILE A 76 2.76 -2.47 6.04
CA ILE A 76 3.83 -2.75 5.09
C ILE A 76 4.93 -1.72 5.34
N LEU A 77 6.11 -2.21 5.70
CA LEU A 77 7.32 -1.42 5.91
C LEU A 77 8.31 -1.77 4.82
N GLY A 78 9.06 -0.77 4.34
CA GLY A 78 10.13 -1.00 3.37
C GLY A 78 10.86 0.29 3.03
N ARG A 79 11.92 0.19 2.23
CA ARG A 79 12.66 1.34 1.72
C ARG A 79 13.01 1.17 0.25
N PHE A 80 12.84 2.24 -0.52
CA PHE A 80 13.39 2.30 -1.86
C PHE A 80 14.88 2.68 -1.77
N ALA A 81 15.74 1.96 -2.49
CA ALA A 81 17.13 2.39 -2.62
C ALA A 81 17.22 3.54 -3.63
N LEU A 82 17.91 4.60 -3.23
CA LEU A 82 18.23 5.75 -4.06
C LEU A 82 19.75 5.76 -4.23
N GLU A 83 20.25 5.50 -5.43
CA GLU A 83 21.70 5.48 -5.69
C GLU A 83 22.29 6.90 -5.79
N GLN A 84 21.46 7.88 -6.15
CA GLN A 84 21.81 9.29 -6.29
C GLN A 84 20.62 10.14 -5.84
N ILE A 85 20.85 11.45 -5.58
CA ILE A 85 19.75 12.37 -5.31
C ILE A 85 18.87 12.40 -6.56
N PRO A 86 17.66 11.83 -6.51
CA PRO A 86 16.84 11.72 -7.70
C PRO A 86 16.28 13.08 -8.08
N GLY A 87 15.92 13.22 -9.36
CA GLY A 87 15.09 14.34 -9.83
C GLY A 87 13.67 14.25 -9.28
N GLU A 88 12.66 14.27 -10.14
CA GLU A 88 11.29 13.99 -9.69
C GLU A 88 11.14 12.48 -9.43
N LEU A 89 10.25 12.14 -8.51
CA LEU A 89 9.94 10.77 -8.14
C LEU A 89 8.43 10.57 -8.18
N PHE A 90 8.01 9.44 -8.71
CA PHE A 90 6.60 9.10 -8.86
C PHE A 90 6.28 7.86 -8.05
N LEU A 91 5.49 8.01 -6.99
CA LEU A 91 4.99 6.88 -6.20
C LEU A 91 3.75 6.31 -6.87
N GLN A 92 3.84 5.08 -7.36
CA GLN A 92 2.72 4.33 -7.93
C GLN A 92 2.31 3.22 -6.96
N ILE A 93 1.03 3.24 -6.57
CA ILE A 93 0.44 2.25 -5.67
C ILE A 93 -0.83 1.70 -6.33
N THR A 94 -0.85 0.40 -6.58
CA THR A 94 -2.03 -0.33 -7.02
C THR A 94 -2.39 -1.35 -5.94
N LEU A 95 -3.46 -1.12 -5.18
CA LEU A 95 -3.89 -2.07 -4.14
C LEU A 95 -5.31 -2.57 -4.44
N GLY A 96 -5.47 -3.88 -4.41
CA GLY A 96 -6.73 -4.57 -4.67
C GLY A 96 -7.07 -4.65 -6.16
N THR A 97 -7.33 -5.86 -6.64
CA THR A 97 -7.68 -6.13 -8.05
C THR A 97 -9.17 -6.40 -8.26
N ASN A 98 -9.99 -6.60 -7.20
CA ASN A 98 -11.36 -7.09 -7.38
C ASN A 98 -12.45 -6.62 -6.41
N TYR A 99 -12.24 -5.64 -5.51
CA TYR A 99 -13.30 -5.21 -4.58
C TYR A 99 -13.90 -3.84 -4.93
N GLN A 100 -15.18 -3.86 -5.36
CA GLN A 100 -15.97 -2.66 -5.73
C GLN A 100 -16.46 -1.82 -4.53
N LYS A 101 -16.04 -2.11 -3.30
CA LYS A 101 -16.57 -1.45 -2.10
C LYS A 101 -15.56 -0.46 -1.52
N ASP A 102 -15.77 0.82 -1.81
CA ASP A 102 -15.16 2.00 -1.16
C ASP A 102 -13.74 1.78 -0.60
N ASN A 103 -12.78 1.50 -1.48
CA ASN A 103 -11.36 1.50 -1.11
C ASN A 103 -10.91 2.95 -0.95
N HIS A 104 -10.56 3.33 0.28
CA HIS A 104 -9.92 4.60 0.60
C HIS A 104 -8.45 4.32 0.96
N PHE A 105 -7.51 5.01 0.32
CA PHE A 105 -6.11 4.99 0.73
C PHE A 105 -5.61 6.41 0.97
N GLU A 106 -4.82 6.58 2.03
CA GLU A 106 -4.25 7.86 2.42
C GLU A 106 -2.74 7.81 2.32
N VAL A 107 -2.17 8.73 1.57
CA VAL A 107 -0.72 8.95 1.50
C VAL A 107 -0.40 10.16 2.35
N LYS A 108 0.29 9.95 3.47
CA LYS A 108 0.81 11.03 4.32
C LYS A 108 2.31 11.22 4.08
N VAL A 109 2.67 12.37 3.52
CA VAL A 109 4.06 12.79 3.29
C VAL A 109 4.46 13.77 4.40
N THR A 110 5.58 13.50 5.08
CA THR A 110 6.09 14.33 6.18
C THR A 110 7.56 14.67 5.98
N GLY A 111 7.96 15.92 6.22
CA GLY A 111 9.38 16.34 6.17
C GLY A 111 9.59 17.74 6.75
N ASN A 112 10.67 17.95 7.51
CA ASN A 112 11.07 19.25 8.10
C ASN A 112 9.93 20.08 8.74
N GLY A 113 9.03 19.42 9.48
CA GLY A 113 7.89 20.08 10.14
C GLY A 113 6.63 20.23 9.27
N TYR A 114 6.68 19.82 8.00
CA TYR A 114 5.53 19.78 7.10
C TYR A 114 4.90 18.39 7.08
N SER A 115 3.58 18.36 6.93
CA SER A 115 2.79 17.15 6.77
C SER A 115 1.68 17.40 5.77
N GLN A 116 1.61 16.59 4.71
CA GLN A 116 0.53 16.62 3.73
C GLN A 116 -0.11 15.24 3.63
N THR A 117 -1.43 15.19 3.68
CA THR A 117 -2.20 13.96 3.47
C THR A 117 -2.96 14.07 2.16
N MET A 118 -2.81 13.08 1.29
CA MET A 118 -3.60 12.90 0.08
C MET A 118 -4.51 11.69 0.28
N THR A 119 -5.83 11.88 0.19
CA THR A 119 -6.82 10.81 0.30
C THR A 119 -7.35 10.46 -1.08
N PHE A 120 -7.30 9.19 -1.43
CA PHE A 120 -7.78 8.64 -2.68
C PHE A 120 -8.94 7.69 -2.40
N SER A 121 -9.98 7.71 -3.23
CA SER A 121 -11.10 6.77 -3.11
C SER A 121 -11.59 6.31 -4.47
N SER A 122 -12.13 5.09 -4.55
CA SER A 122 -12.65 4.51 -5.79
C SER A 122 -13.73 5.35 -6.48
N LYS A 123 -14.50 6.15 -5.72
CA LYS A 123 -15.47 7.13 -6.28
C LYS A 123 -14.83 8.40 -6.86
N LYS A 124 -13.56 8.69 -6.52
CA LYS A 124 -12.84 9.93 -6.86
C LYS A 124 -11.63 9.74 -7.78
N ILE A 125 -11.38 8.55 -8.33
CA ILE A 125 -10.35 8.38 -9.37
C ILE A 125 -10.88 8.93 -10.71
N GLN A 126 -11.06 10.25 -10.77
CA GLN A 126 -11.12 11.08 -11.98
C GLN A 126 -10.00 12.14 -12.00
N ASN A 127 -9.05 12.07 -11.07
CA ASN A 127 -7.96 13.04 -11.02
C ASN A 127 -6.77 12.55 -11.85
N ARG A 128 -6.80 12.94 -13.12
CA ARG A 128 -5.60 13.12 -13.95
C ARG A 128 -4.70 14.15 -13.27
N LEU A 129 -3.70 13.71 -12.51
CA LEU A 129 -2.62 14.58 -12.06
C LEU A 129 -1.56 14.66 -13.16
N ILE A 130 -1.79 15.54 -14.13
CA ILE A 130 -0.69 16.21 -14.84
C ILE A 130 -0.70 17.64 -14.33
N GLY A 131 0.24 17.96 -13.45
CA GLY A 131 0.47 19.32 -13.00
C GLY A 131 1.96 19.51 -12.84
N LYS A 132 2.61 19.98 -13.92
CA LYS A 132 3.94 20.60 -13.86
C LYS A 132 3.91 21.67 -12.76
N ILE A 133 4.94 21.71 -11.92
CA ILE A 133 5.20 22.84 -11.02
C ILE A 133 6.52 23.46 -11.46
N PHE A 134 6.49 24.79 -11.62
CA PHE A 134 7.56 25.66 -12.12
C PHE A 134 8.77 25.73 -11.18
#